data_AF-A0A933YVJ7-F1
#
_entry.id   AF-A0A933YVJ7-F1
#
_cell.length_a   1.000
_cell.length_b   1.000
_cell.length_c   1.000
_cell.angle_alpha   90.00
_cell.angle_beta   90.00
_cell.angle_gamma   90.00
#
_symmetry.space_group_name_H-M   'P 1'
#
loop_
_entity.id
_entity.type
_entity.pdbx_description
1 polymer ?
#
loop_
_entity_poly.entity_id
_entity_poly.type
_entity_poly.pdbx_seq_one_letter_code
_entity_poly.pdbx_strand_id
1 'polypeptide(L)'
;MTDEKKAAVQTFDLRHVTCGLVPAILDALAGLEGDEADVLVRAGIETEIINGFGTGGDWNFRFLPSFGHGLARFSRRPPDPAKRVRLDLLDY
;
A
#
# COMPACT_ATOMS: atom_id res chain seq x y z
N MET A 1 -13.00 20.78 -8.59
CA MET A 1 -11.78 20.99 -7.78
C MET A 1 -12.15 20.64 -6.36
N THR A 2 -11.93 19.39 -5.96
CA THR A 2 -12.32 18.93 -4.62
C THR A 2 -11.08 18.29 -4.00
N ASP A 3 -10.22 19.15 -3.49
CA ASP A 3 -9.13 18.78 -2.59
C ASP A 3 -9.70 18.94 -1.18
N GLU A 4 -10.36 17.90 -0.67
CA GLU A 4 -10.96 17.95 0.66
C GLU A 4 -10.41 16.81 1.51
N LYS A 5 -9.59 17.20 2.48
CA LYS A 5 -9.12 16.43 3.64
C LYS A 5 -8.40 15.12 3.33
N LYS A 6 -7.12 15.22 2.98
CA LYS A 6 -6.18 14.22 3.49
C LYS A 6 -5.88 14.57 4.95
N ALA A 7 -6.33 13.73 5.89
CA ALA A 7 -5.56 13.48 7.12
C ALA A 7 -4.08 13.36 6.72
N ALA A 8 -3.13 13.78 7.55
CA ALA A 8 -1.71 13.88 7.19
C ALA A 8 -1.08 12.51 6.83
N VAL A 9 -1.46 11.97 5.67
CA VAL A 9 -1.04 10.71 5.09
C VAL A 9 0.27 11.01 4.39
N GLN A 10 1.34 10.39 4.87
CA GLN A 10 2.67 10.64 4.36
C GLN A 10 2.71 10.23 2.88
N THR A 11 3.06 11.18 2.02
CA THR A 11 3.06 10.97 0.57
C THR A 11 4.49 10.76 0.08
N PHE A 12 4.75 9.61 -0.53
CA PHE A 12 6.03 9.25 -1.14
C PHE A 12 5.96 9.37 -2.65
N ASP A 13 6.89 10.11 -3.24
CA ASP A 13 7.00 10.26 -4.69
C ASP A 13 7.99 9.25 -5.27
N LEU A 14 7.47 8.19 -5.89
CA LEU A 14 8.25 7.13 -6.53
C LEU A 14 8.06 7.11 -8.06
N ARG A 15 7.60 8.21 -8.65
CA ARG A 15 7.43 8.33 -10.12
C ARG A 15 8.74 8.19 -10.88
N HIS A 16 9.84 8.53 -10.23
CA HIS A 16 11.20 8.41 -10.76
C HIS A 16 11.75 6.98 -10.70
N VAL A 17 11.14 6.09 -9.91
CA VAL A 17 11.61 4.72 -9.72
C VAL A 17 11.11 3.85 -10.87
N THR A 18 12.04 3.48 -11.75
CA THR A 18 11.78 2.65 -12.93
C THR A 18 12.08 1.17 -12.70
N CYS A 19 12.99 0.85 -11.78
CA CYS A 19 13.36 -0.51 -11.40
C CYS A 19 13.30 -0.62 -9.86
N GLY A 20 12.77 -1.74 -9.35
CA GLY A 20 12.70 -1.94 -7.90
C GLY A 20 11.65 -1.07 -7.20
N LEU A 21 10.49 -0.84 -7.83
CA LEU A 21 9.41 -0.05 -7.22
C LEU A 21 8.89 -0.69 -5.93
N VAL A 22 8.71 -2.01 -5.93
CA VAL A 22 8.25 -2.77 -4.76
C VAL A 22 9.17 -2.62 -3.55
N PRO A 23 10.50 -2.87 -3.64
CA PRO A 23 11.38 -2.67 -2.50
C PRO A 23 11.47 -1.20 -2.07
N ALA A 24 11.38 -0.23 -2.99
CA ALA A 24 11.32 1.19 -2.65
C ALA A 24 10.05 1.56 -1.84
N ILE A 25 8.91 0.98 -2.20
CA ILE A 25 7.66 1.12 -1.44
C ILE A 25 7.81 0.48 -0.06
N LEU A 26 8.36 -0.73 0.03
CA LEU A 26 8.54 -1.43 1.31
C LEU A 26 9.48 -0.67 2.24
N ASP A 27 10.57 -0.11 1.72
CA ASP A 27 11.51 0.73 2.48
C ASP A 27 10.82 2.00 3.01
N ALA A 28 10.05 2.68 2.15
CA ALA A 28 9.25 3.84 2.54
C ALA A 28 8.21 3.52 3.62
N LEU A 29 7.55 2.36 3.53
CA LEU A 29 6.58 1.90 4.53
C LEU A 29 7.23 1.42 5.83
N ALA A 30 8.45 0.86 5.77
CA ALA A 30 9.16 0.38 6.96
C ALA A 30 9.55 1.52 7.91
N GLY A 31 9.86 2.71 7.37
CA GLY A 31 10.13 3.91 8.15
C GLY A 31 8.89 4.71 8.56
N LEU A 32 7.69 4.28 8.16
CA LEU A 32 6.45 5.00 8.44
C LEU A 32 5.94 4.68 9.85
N GLU A 33 5.83 5.69 10.71
CA GLU A 33 5.21 5.57 12.04
C GLU A 33 3.67 5.60 12.00
N GLY A 34 3.09 6.01 10.88
CA GLY A 34 1.64 6.08 10.66
C GLY A 34 1.02 4.78 10.14
N ASP A 35 -0.31 4.72 10.12
CA ASP A 35 -1.06 3.58 9.58
C ASP A 35 -1.50 3.77 8.12
N GLU A 36 -1.23 4.93 7.52
CA GLU A 36 -1.58 5.26 6.14
C GLU A 36 -0.45 6.01 5.43
N ALA A 37 -0.16 5.62 4.19
CA ALA A 37 0.77 6.30 3.29
C ALA A 37 0.22 6.35 1.87
N ASP A 38 0.55 7.41 1.13
CA ASP A 38 0.20 7.55 -0.28
C ASP A 38 1.47 7.48 -1.12
N VAL A 39 1.47 6.65 -2.15
CA VAL A 39 2.60 6.49 -3.05
C VAL A 39 2.19 6.96 -4.43
N LEU A 40 2.89 7.98 -4.93
CA LEU A 40 2.77 8.45 -6.30
C LEU A 40 3.68 7.61 -7.19
N VAL A 41 3.09 6.98 -8.19
CA VAL A 41 3.78 6.10 -9.13
C VAL A 41 3.49 6.52 -10.56
N ARG A 42 4.33 6.09 -11.50
CA ARG A 42 4.12 6.37 -12.93
C ARG A 42 2.86 5.68 -13.44
N ALA A 43 2.20 6.27 -14.44
CA ALA A 43 1.07 5.61 -15.08
C ALA A 43 1.51 4.28 -15.72
N GLY A 44 0.69 3.24 -15.61
CA GLY A 44 0.94 1.92 -16.19
C GLY A 44 1.75 0.93 -15.33
N ILE A 45 2.21 1.34 -14.14
CA ILE A 45 2.95 0.44 -13.21
C ILE A 45 2.05 -0.25 -12.18
N GLU A 46 0.75 -0.02 -12.25
CA GLU A 46 -0.26 -0.63 -11.37
C GLU A 46 -0.15 -2.15 -11.40
N THR A 47 -0.01 -2.73 -12.59
CA THR A 47 0.15 -4.17 -12.78
C THR A 47 1.42 -4.71 -12.13
N GLU A 48 2.54 -3.99 -12.17
CA GLU A 48 3.78 -4.42 -11.52
C GLU A 48 3.66 -4.38 -10.00
N ILE A 49 2.98 -3.37 -9.45
CA ILE A 49 2.69 -3.30 -8.02
C ILE A 49 1.71 -4.41 -7.63
N ILE A 50 0.69 -4.70 -8.42
CA ILE A 50 -0.24 -5.80 -8.13
C ILE A 50 0.50 -7.14 -8.13
N ASN A 51 1.38 -7.36 -9.11
CA ASN A 51 2.13 -8.62 -9.20
C ASN A 51 3.24 -8.74 -8.14
N GLY A 52 3.92 -7.64 -7.82
CA GLY A 52 5.06 -7.65 -6.89
C GLY A 52 4.71 -7.34 -5.44
N PHE A 53 3.62 -6.62 -5.19
CA PHE A 53 3.09 -6.25 -3.87
C PHE A 53 1.83 -7.04 -3.51
N GLY A 54 1.25 -7.82 -4.43
CA GLY A 54 0.01 -8.59 -4.22
C GLY A 54 0.05 -9.57 -3.05
N THR A 55 1.24 -9.92 -2.54
CA THR A 55 1.46 -10.76 -1.36
C THR A 55 2.08 -10.01 -0.17
N GLY A 56 2.29 -8.69 -0.28
CA GLY A 56 3.18 -7.85 0.53
C GLY A 56 2.83 -7.59 2.01
N GLY A 57 2.30 -8.59 2.71
CA GLY A 57 2.32 -8.65 4.18
C GLY A 57 1.21 -7.88 4.91
N ASP A 58 1.59 -7.16 5.96
CA ASP A 58 0.73 -6.43 6.90
C ASP A 58 0.15 -5.12 6.34
N TRP A 59 0.30 -4.86 5.03
CA TRP A 59 -0.18 -3.64 4.38
C TRP A 59 -1.19 -3.98 3.28
N ASN A 60 -2.33 -3.31 3.32
CA ASN A 60 -3.27 -3.27 2.21
C ASN A 60 -2.96 -2.06 1.33
N PHE A 61 -3.19 -2.18 0.03
CA PHE A 61 -3.07 -1.05 -0.89
C PHE A 61 -4.26 -0.97 -1.83
N ARG A 62 -4.56 0.25 -2.30
CA ARG A 62 -5.63 0.52 -3.27
C ARG A 62 -5.16 1.61 -4.23
N PHE A 63 -5.39 1.41 -5.52
CA PHE A 63 -5.18 2.46 -6.51
C PHE A 63 -6.34 3.44 -6.47
N LEU A 64 -5.99 4.73 -6.38
CA LEU A 64 -6.93 5.82 -6.51
C LEU A 64 -6.83 6.38 -7.93
N PRO A 65 -7.98 6.71 -8.56
CA PRO A 65 -7.98 7.29 -9.88
C PRO A 65 -7.29 8.66 -9.82
N SER A 66 -6.19 8.81 -10.56
CA SER A 66 -5.47 10.07 -10.68
C SER A 66 -5.18 10.38 -12.15
N PHE A 67 -5.18 11.67 -12.49
CA PHE A 67 -4.94 12.14 -13.85
C PHE A 67 -3.44 12.32 -14.10
N GLY A 68 -2.88 11.54 -15.02
CA GLY A 68 -1.50 11.65 -15.49
C GLY A 68 -0.44 10.87 -14.67
N HIS A 69 -0.84 10.21 -13.58
CA HIS A 69 0.02 9.37 -12.76
C HIS A 69 -0.81 8.33 -12.01
N GLY A 70 -0.20 7.23 -11.58
CA GLY A 70 -0.85 6.27 -10.68
C GLY A 70 -0.73 6.77 -9.24
N LEU A 71 -1.79 6.68 -8.46
CA LEU A 71 -1.73 6.94 -7.03
C LEU A 71 -2.14 5.68 -6.29
N ALA A 72 -1.25 5.14 -5.46
CA ALA A 72 -1.48 3.96 -4.66
C ALA A 72 -1.52 4.35 -3.19
N ARG A 73 -2.67 4.21 -2.54
CA ARG A 73 -2.82 4.40 -1.11
C ARG A 73 -2.54 3.09 -0.39
N PHE A 74 -1.58 3.11 0.52
CA PHE A 74 -1.25 2.04 1.43
C PHE A 74 -1.85 2.32 2.80
N SER A 75 -2.43 1.30 3.39
CA SER A 75 -3.03 1.34 4.72
C SER A 75 -2.65 0.06 5.44
N ARG A 76 -2.20 0.16 6.69
CA ARG A 76 -1.84 -1.00 7.49
C ARG A 76 -3.08 -1.90 7.61
N ARG A 77 -2.91 -3.19 7.34
CA ARG A 77 -3.98 -4.17 7.51
C ARG A 77 -4.25 -4.25 9.02
N PRO A 78 -5.47 -3.95 9.50
CA PRO A 78 -5.80 -4.25 10.88
C PRO A 78 -5.60 -5.75 11.10
N PRO A 79 -5.09 -6.19 12.26
CA PRO A 79 -4.89 -7.60 12.53
C PRO A 79 -6.21 -8.32 12.29
N ASP A 80 -6.20 -9.23 11.31
CA ASP A 80 -7.39 -9.95 10.90
C ASP A 80 -7.94 -10.75 12.10
N PRO A 81 -9.13 -10.42 12.62
CA PRO A 81 -9.68 -11.15 13.76
C PRO A 81 -10.07 -12.59 13.38
N ALA A 82 -10.22 -12.91 12.10
CA ALA A 82 -10.57 -14.25 11.63
C ALA A 82 -9.38 -15.24 11.67
N LYS A 83 -8.13 -14.76 11.70
CA LYS A 83 -6.95 -15.60 12.00
C LYS A 83 -6.88 -16.08 13.46
N ARG A 84 -7.58 -15.43 14.40
CA ARG A 84 -7.68 -15.94 15.79
C ARG A 84 -8.64 -17.11 15.95
N VAL A 85 -9.58 -17.32 15.02
CA VAL A 85 -10.65 -18.32 15.19
C VAL A 85 -10.31 -19.68 14.57
N ARG A 86 -9.31 -19.76 13.67
CA ARG A 86 -8.95 -20.99 12.97
C ARG A 86 -7.79 -21.80 13.57
N LEU A 87 -7.33 -21.45 14.77
CA LEU A 87 -6.32 -22.26 15.49
C LEU A 87 -6.86 -22.99 16.72
N ASP A 88 -8.18 -23.00 16.93
CA ASP A 88 -8.83 -23.65 18.10
C ASP A 88 -9.75 -24.82 17.70
N LEU A 89 -9.83 -25.17 16.41
CA LEU A 89 -10.77 -26.19 15.89
C LEU A 89 -10.08 -27.48 15.40
N LEU A 90 -8.83 -27.70 15.79
CA LEU A 90 -8.13 -28.97 15.64
C LEU A 90 -7.74 -29.47 17.04
N ASP A 91 -8.75 -29.75 17.86
CA ASP A 91 -8.61 -30.65 18.99
C ASP A 91 -9.08 -32.05 18.54
N TYR A 92 -8.24 -33.04 18.85
CA TYR A 92 -8.12 -34.36 18.25
C TYR A 92 -9.22 -35.34 18.67
#